data_AF-A0A1B9I7K6-F1
#
_entry.id   AF-A0A1B9I7K6-F1
#
_cell.length_a   1.000
_cell.length_b   1.000
_cell.length_c   1.000
_cell.angle_alpha   90.00
_cell.angle_beta   90.00
_cell.angle_gamma   90.00
#
_symmetry.space_group_name_H-M   'P 1'
#
loop_
_entity.id
_entity.type
_entity.pdbx_description
1 polymer ?
#
loop_
_entity_poly.entity_id
_entity_poly.type
_entity_poly.pdbx_seq_one_letter_code
_entity_poly.pdbx_strand_id
1 'polypeptide(L)'
;MAVSNEAGPSKGSNNIPNVVIPVQPSKIAKNSRLPATMVNPSGEITKSQKKNSKNKQISKKQKARSDKGKERAVELSEKLGNRVKEREEKKAKRQRAKKAWE
;
A
#
# COMPACT_ATOMS: atom_id res chain seq x y z
N MET A 1 35.58 -33.59 34.42
CA MET A 1 35.51 -34.25 33.10
C MET A 1 35.06 -33.20 32.08
N ALA A 2 35.84 -33.04 31.02
CA ALA A 2 35.72 -32.01 30.02
C ALA A 2 34.73 -32.39 28.91
N VAL A 3 34.00 -31.42 28.37
CA VAL A 3 33.75 -31.23 26.93
C VAL A 3 33.20 -29.83 26.69
N SER A 4 34.12 -28.89 26.46
CA SER A 4 33.80 -27.59 25.86
C SER A 4 33.74 -27.79 24.34
N ASN A 5 32.55 -27.72 23.75
CA ASN A 5 32.40 -27.75 22.30
C ASN A 5 32.74 -26.36 21.72
N GLU A 6 33.99 -26.23 21.27
CA GLU A 6 34.48 -25.15 20.42
C GLU A 6 33.70 -25.13 19.09
N ALA A 7 32.79 -24.16 18.93
CA ALA A 7 32.22 -23.84 17.62
C ALA A 7 33.24 -23.04 16.80
N GLY A 8 34.10 -23.76 16.08
CA GLY A 8 35.05 -23.15 15.15
C GLY A 8 34.36 -22.35 14.03
N PRO A 9 35.02 -21.33 13.45
CA PRO A 9 34.45 -20.55 12.35
C PRO A 9 34.35 -21.39 11.07
N SER A 10 33.13 -21.59 10.58
CA SER A 10 32.90 -22.23 9.28
C SER A 10 33.47 -21.36 8.16
N LYS A 11 34.65 -21.75 7.64
CA LYS A 11 35.19 -21.20 6.39
C LYS A 11 34.37 -21.73 5.20
N GLY A 12 33.24 -21.09 4.93
CA GLY A 12 32.51 -21.21 3.67
C GLY A 12 33.00 -20.18 2.66
N SER A 13 34.30 -20.20 2.32
CA SER A 13 34.84 -19.37 1.24
C SER A 13 34.57 -20.05 -0.09
N ASN A 14 33.36 -19.87 -0.62
CA ASN A 14 33.09 -20.14 -2.02
C ASN A 14 33.60 -18.93 -2.80
N ASN A 15 34.89 -18.97 -3.14
CA ASN A 15 35.51 -18.11 -4.15
C ASN A 15 34.91 -18.49 -5.52
N ILE A 16 33.69 -18.02 -5.77
CA ILE A 16 33.09 -18.09 -7.11
C ILE A 16 33.75 -16.97 -7.90
N PRO A 17 34.48 -17.25 -9.00
CA PRO A 17 34.95 -16.19 -9.86
C PRO A 17 33.73 -15.36 -10.28
N ASN A 18 33.83 -14.04 -10.12
CA ASN A 18 32.80 -13.08 -10.51
C ASN A 18 32.68 -13.07 -12.04
N VAL A 19 32.16 -14.16 -12.60
CA VAL A 19 31.71 -14.24 -13.98
C VAL A 19 30.52 -13.31 -14.01
N VAL A 20 30.70 -12.15 -14.63
CA VAL A 20 29.62 -11.21 -14.92
C VAL A 20 28.72 -11.91 -15.95
N ILE A 21 27.88 -12.82 -15.47
CA ILE A 21 26.87 -13.47 -16.29
C ILE A 21 25.91 -12.35 -16.70
N PRO A 22 25.72 -12.08 -18.00
CA PRO A 22 24.74 -11.11 -18.43
C PRO A 22 23.35 -11.61 -18.01
N VAL A 23 22.84 -11.04 -16.92
CA VAL A 23 21.51 -11.38 -16.40
C VAL A 23 20.48 -10.72 -17.32
N GLN A 24 19.55 -11.52 -17.81
CA GLN A 24 18.44 -11.06 -18.65
C GLN A 24 17.68 -9.90 -17.96
N PRO A 25 17.55 -8.73 -18.61
CA PRO A 25 16.97 -7.53 -17.98
C PRO A 25 15.51 -7.74 -17.57
N SER A 26 14.80 -8.62 -18.27
CA SER A 26 13.40 -8.99 -17.97
C SER A 26 13.22 -9.70 -16.63
N LYS A 27 14.22 -10.47 -16.18
CA LYS A 27 14.20 -11.18 -14.88
C LYS A 27 14.48 -10.21 -13.73
N ILE A 28 15.38 -9.24 -13.95
CA ILE A 28 15.71 -8.19 -12.99
C ILE A 28 14.53 -7.23 -12.81
N ALA A 29 13.91 -6.79 -13.90
CA ALA A 29 12.81 -5.83 -13.86
C ALA A 29 11.59 -6.31 -13.05
N LYS A 30 11.39 -7.64 -12.95
CA LYS A 30 10.26 -8.27 -12.25
C LYS A 30 10.62 -8.84 -10.88
N ASN A 31 11.84 -8.64 -10.39
CA ASN A 31 12.28 -9.18 -9.10
C ASN A 31 11.67 -8.39 -7.93
N SER A 32 11.01 -9.10 -7.00
CA SER A 32 10.38 -8.49 -5.82
C SER A 32 11.38 -7.98 -4.78
N ARG A 33 12.57 -8.59 -4.69
CA ARG A 33 13.62 -8.27 -3.71
C ARG A 33 14.43 -7.02 -4.07
N LEU A 34 14.36 -6.57 -5.32
CA LEU A 34 15.06 -5.36 -5.76
C LEU A 34 14.34 -4.09 -5.31
N PRO A 35 15.03 -2.95 -5.16
CA PRO A 35 14.39 -1.68 -4.83
C PRO A 35 13.36 -1.27 -5.91
N ALA A 36 12.41 -0.41 -5.54
CA ALA A 36 11.38 0.08 -6.47
C ALA A 36 11.98 0.90 -7.62
N THR A 37 13.16 1.49 -7.39
CA THR A 37 13.96 2.22 -8.36
C THR A 37 15.42 1.76 -8.28
N MET A 38 16.12 1.77 -9.40
CA MET A 38 17.56 1.47 -9.45
C MET A 38 18.26 2.53 -10.30
N VAL A 39 19.47 2.91 -9.90
CA VAL A 39 20.31 3.83 -10.67
C VAL A 39 21.13 3.01 -11.66
N ASN A 40 20.99 3.30 -12.95
CA ASN A 40 21.79 2.67 -13.98
C ASN A 40 23.23 3.23 -13.95
N PRO A 41 24.22 2.54 -14.54
CA PRO A 41 25.59 3.07 -14.67
C PRO A 41 25.67 4.42 -15.39
N SER A 42 24.66 4.78 -16.18
CA SER A 42 24.49 6.10 -16.81
C SER A 42 23.96 7.20 -15.88
N GLY A 43 23.67 6.89 -14.61
CA GLY A 43 23.11 7.82 -13.63
C GLY A 43 21.59 7.97 -13.69
N GLU A 44 20.91 7.33 -14.64
CA GLU A 44 19.46 7.40 -14.79
C GLU A 44 18.70 6.52 -13.78
N ILE A 45 17.60 7.02 -13.24
CA ILE A 45 16.74 6.28 -12.31
C ILE A 45 15.71 5.47 -13.08
N THR A 46 15.86 4.14 -13.11
CA THR A 46 14.87 3.24 -13.71
C THR A 46 13.86 2.73 -12.67
N LYS A 47 12.57 2.77 -13.02
CA LYS A 47 11.50 2.21 -12.19
C LYS A 47 11.40 0.71 -12.42
N SER A 48 11.28 -0.04 -11.32
CA SER A 48 11.07 -1.48 -11.36
C SER A 48 9.69 -1.80 -11.94
N GLN A 49 9.63 -2.69 -12.93
CA GLN A 49 8.39 -3.19 -13.53
C GLN A 49 7.75 -4.30 -12.68
N LYS A 50 7.78 -4.15 -11.34
CA LYS A 50 7.07 -5.08 -10.46
C LYS A 50 5.61 -5.09 -10.91
N LYS A 51 5.08 -6.28 -11.19
CA LYS A 51 3.66 -6.45 -11.47
C LYS A 51 2.90 -6.06 -10.19
N ASN A 52 2.55 -4.78 -10.06
CA ASN A 52 1.42 -4.35 -9.25
C ASN A 52 0.21 -5.02 -9.89
N SER A 53 -0.12 -6.22 -9.40
CA SER A 53 -1.16 -7.05 -9.97
C SER A 53 -2.52 -6.45 -9.64
N LYS A 54 -2.86 -5.37 -10.34
CA LYS A 54 -4.22 -4.81 -10.36
C LYS A 54 -5.23 -5.82 -10.91
N ASN A 55 -4.74 -6.87 -11.58
CA ASN A 55 -5.52 -7.98 -12.15
C ASN A 55 -5.48 -9.28 -11.31
N LYS A 56 -5.24 -9.20 -9.99
CA LYS A 56 -5.44 -10.38 -9.12
C LYS A 56 -6.93 -10.55 -8.86
N GLN A 57 -7.46 -11.75 -9.12
CA GLN A 57 -8.78 -12.13 -8.66
C GLN A 57 -8.84 -11.95 -7.15
N ILE A 58 -9.75 -11.09 -6.70
CA ILE A 58 -9.95 -10.78 -5.29
C ILE A 58 -10.64 -11.99 -4.65
N SER A 59 -10.09 -12.51 -3.55
CA SER A 59 -10.74 -13.62 -2.84
C SER A 59 -12.12 -13.21 -2.30
N LYS A 60 -13.05 -14.16 -2.17
CA LYS A 60 -14.39 -13.90 -1.59
C LYS A 60 -14.30 -13.17 -0.23
N LYS A 61 -13.34 -13.56 0.61
CA LYS A 61 -13.09 -12.94 1.93
C LYS A 61 -12.59 -11.50 1.84
N GLN A 62 -11.70 -11.21 0.90
CA GLN A 62 -11.20 -9.86 0.68
C GLN A 62 -12.29 -8.96 0.10
N LYS A 63 -13.11 -9.48 -0.82
CA LYS A 63 -14.27 -8.77 -1.36
C LYS A 63 -15.28 -8.42 -0.25
N ALA A 64 -15.66 -9.39 0.59
CA ALA A 64 -16.57 -9.15 1.71
C ALA A 64 -16.08 -8.07 2.69
N ARG A 65 -14.78 -8.05 3.02
CA ARG A 65 -14.19 -6.99 3.85
C ARG A 65 -14.23 -5.63 3.19
N SER A 66 -13.93 -5.57 1.88
CA SER A 66 -13.99 -4.31 1.13
C SER A 66 -15.42 -3.78 1.03
N ASP A 67 -16.38 -4.65 0.76
CA ASP A 67 -17.80 -4.29 0.63
C ASP A 67 -18.36 -3.78 1.97
N LYS A 68 -18.06 -4.46 3.09
CA LYS A 68 -18.40 -3.97 4.45
C LYS A 68 -17.80 -2.59 4.76
N GLY A 69 -16.57 -2.33 4.31
CA GLY A 69 -15.92 -1.03 4.46
C GLY A 69 -16.61 0.08 3.65
N LYS A 70 -17.09 -0.25 2.44
CA LYS A 70 -17.82 0.69 1.58
C LYS A 70 -19.18 1.03 2.17
N GLU A 71 -19.93 0.03 2.65
CA GLU A 71 -21.23 0.25 3.30
C GLU A 71 -21.12 1.20 4.50
N ARG A 72 -20.12 0.97 5.36
CA ARG A 72 -19.88 1.85 6.52
C ARG A 72 -19.50 3.29 6.11
N ALA A 73 -18.77 3.45 5.01
CA ALA A 73 -18.42 4.78 4.50
C ALA A 73 -19.64 5.53 3.96
N VAL A 74 -20.54 4.83 3.27
CA VAL A 74 -21.81 5.39 2.77
C VAL A 74 -22.70 5.80 3.94
N GLU A 75 -22.86 4.95 4.96
CA GLU A 75 -23.64 5.25 6.16
C GLU A 75 -23.14 6.51 6.89
N LEU A 76 -21.82 6.64 7.04
CA LEU A 76 -21.21 7.83 7.66
C LEU A 76 -21.43 9.10 6.81
N SER A 77 -21.39 8.98 5.48
CA SER A 77 -21.66 10.08 4.56
C SER A 77 -23.12 10.54 4.67
N GLU A 78 -24.06 9.61 4.69
CA GLU A 78 -25.49 9.90 4.85
C GLU A 78 -25.77 10.59 6.19
N LYS A 79 -25.21 10.06 7.27
CA LYS A 79 -25.35 10.66 8.61
C LYS A 79 -24.81 12.09 8.68
N LEU A 80 -23.70 12.37 7.99
CA LEU A 80 -23.16 13.73 7.90
C LEU A 80 -24.08 14.65 7.11
N GLY A 81 -24.60 14.17 5.96
CA GLY A 81 -25.56 14.91 5.13
C GLY A 81 -26.82 15.30 5.90
N ASN A 82 -27.39 14.38 6.68
CA ASN A 82 -28.58 14.64 7.49
C ASN A 82 -28.30 15.70 8.58
N ARG A 83 -27.14 15.64 9.24
CA ARG A 83 -26.74 16.67 10.23
C ARG A 83 -26.56 18.05 9.62
N VAL A 84 -26.09 18.14 8.37
CA VAL A 84 -25.96 19.42 7.66
C VAL A 84 -27.35 19.97 7.34
N LYS A 85 -28.24 19.14 6.79
CA LYS A 85 -29.64 19.53 6.51
C LYS A 85 -30.36 20.03 7.75
N GLU A 86 -30.28 19.31 8.88
CA GLU A 86 -30.90 19.75 10.15
C GLU A 86 -30.38 21.12 10.62
N ARG A 87 -29.08 21.38 10.44
CA ARG A 87 -28.48 22.68 10.80
C ARG A 87 -28.96 23.78 9.87
N GLU A 88 -29.08 23.50 8.58
CA GLU A 88 -29.58 24.45 7.58
C GLU A 88 -31.06 24.76 7.82
N GLU A 89 -31.89 23.76 8.09
CA GLU A 89 -33.30 23.94 8.44
C GLU A 89 -33.48 24.77 9.71
N LYS A 90 -32.66 24.51 10.75
CA LYS A 90 -32.67 25.33 11.98
C LYS A 90 -32.25 26.76 11.70
N LYS A 91 -31.24 27.00 10.85
CA LYS A 91 -30.83 28.35 10.44
C LYS A 91 -31.93 29.03 9.63
N ALA A 92 -32.53 28.34 8.66
CA ALA A 92 -33.62 28.85 7.85
C ALA A 92 -34.84 29.22 8.70
N LYS A 93 -35.20 28.39 9.69
CA LYS A 93 -36.26 28.68 10.65
C LYS A 93 -35.98 29.94 11.46
N ARG A 94 -34.74 30.12 11.95
CA ARG A 94 -34.32 31.33 12.67
C ARG A 94 -34.38 32.57 11.78
N GLN A 95 -33.91 32.49 10.54
CA GLN A 95 -33.97 33.60 9.59
C GLN A 95 -35.41 33.97 9.23
N ARG A 96 -36.28 32.97 9.02
CA ARG A 96 -37.71 33.19 8.77
C ARG A 96 -38.39 33.88 9.95
N ALA A 97 -38.10 33.44 11.18
CA ALA A 97 -38.62 34.07 12.39
C ALA A 97 -38.11 35.50 12.55
N LYS A 98 -36.81 35.76 12.31
CA LYS A 98 -36.24 37.10 12.35
C LYS A 98 -36.91 38.03 11.34
N LYS A 99 -37.07 37.58 10.09
CA LYS A 99 -37.73 38.35 9.03
C LYS A 99 -39.21 38.62 9.31
N ALA A 100 -39.90 37.74 10.05
CA ALA A 100 -41.29 37.94 10.42
C ALA A 100 -41.50 38.95 11.56
N TRP A 101 -40.40 39.38 12.21
CA TRP A 101 -40.39 40.36 13.29
C TRP A 101 -39.84 41.73 12.86
N GLU A 102 -39.34 41.85 11.62
CA GLU A 102 -38.95 43.12 10.96
C GLU A 102 -40.10 43.61 10.06
#